data_AF-A0A2I1H6M9-F1
#
_entry.id   AF-A0A2I1H6M9-F1
#
_cell.length_a   1.000
_cell.length_b   1.000
_cell.length_c   1.000
_cell.angle_alpha   90.00
_cell.angle_beta   90.00
_cell.angle_gamma   90.00
#
_symmetry.space_group_name_H-M   'P 1'
#
loop_
_entity.id
_entity.type
_entity.pdbx_description
1 polymer ?
#
loop_
_entity_poly.entity_id
_entity_poly.type
_entity_poly.pdbx_seq_one_letter_code
_entity_poly.pdbx_strand_id
1 'polypeptide(L)'
;MKSVSAFSSLIKDDLPEDVLGGLNAAITQLDWKSSTRVLLHIGDYPPHGRRFSNIRDKYPNGDPYGLTAESVLKMMQSKNILYFFGRITSHTDTMLQIFHNIIGEFPVFDLVGGDPIKLIEKFIKATSSSITYAVSLTSTIGSSSKDIYTLQRKKLDMNPNEPNWNILPLQEGVVMWYHILNTLEELKDPNYFNKSNLFSKSFSFKIASQPFSAGVEKYAYFALDMPTKKMVMKEYLHVGQGDLFEKYLEAIEISTIASFLSTEFNLIAKRKNISKVNFLNVKLLRCGTIDFCTRYYTIEPRLQNTEYKRFNTNTGVITELRPTLEAFVHFTYEYTKGYLVVCDLQGIEHNDEFLLTDPAIHCIDPLRFGRTNFGKEGIKQLFLANHRCNDICKKLKLNRINNGLSADDAAV
;
A
#
# COMPACT_ATOMS: atom_id res chain seq x y z
N MET A 1 11.59 7.97 18.26
CA MET A 1 11.12 6.64 18.72
C MET A 1 11.24 6.64 20.24
N LYS A 2 10.18 6.34 20.98
CA LYS A 2 10.24 6.20 22.45
C LYS A 2 9.92 4.73 22.76
N SER A 3 10.73 4.09 23.59
CA SER A 3 10.55 2.70 24.01
C SER A 3 10.05 2.64 25.44
N VAL A 4 9.06 1.78 25.69
CA VAL A 4 8.65 1.37 27.02
C VAL A 4 8.97 -0.11 27.12
N SER A 5 9.80 -0.51 28.07
CA SER A 5 10.09 -1.91 28.36
C SER A 5 9.32 -2.32 29.62
N ALA A 6 8.50 -3.37 29.52
CA ALA A 6 8.13 -4.13 30.70
C ALA A 6 9.42 -4.81 31.22
N PHE A 7 9.78 -4.58 32.48
CA PHE A 7 11.01 -5.11 33.06
C PHE A 7 10.89 -6.64 33.20
N SER A 8 11.80 -7.39 32.58
CA SER A 8 12.08 -8.79 32.91
C SER A 8 13.48 -8.87 33.51
N SER A 9 13.57 -9.31 34.78
CA SER A 9 14.84 -9.56 35.45
C SER A 9 15.48 -10.82 34.88
N LEU A 10 16.80 -10.82 34.73
CA LEU A 10 17.68 -11.88 34.21
C LEU A 10 17.67 -13.24 34.96
N ILE A 11 16.61 -13.55 35.70
CA ILE A 11 16.44 -14.81 36.43
C ILE A 11 15.09 -15.40 36.03
N LYS A 12 15.12 -16.54 35.33
CA LYS A 12 13.98 -17.43 35.09
C LYS A 12 13.22 -17.66 36.41
N ASP A 13 11.97 -17.19 36.54
CA ASP A 13 10.93 -17.98 37.22
C ASP A 13 9.50 -17.42 37.06
N ASP A 14 8.66 -18.24 36.43
CA ASP A 14 7.18 -18.21 36.28
C ASP A 14 6.57 -17.21 35.29
N LEU A 15 6.43 -17.71 34.04
CA LEU A 15 5.77 -17.20 32.83
C LEU A 15 4.38 -16.52 33.06
N PRO A 16 3.65 -16.22 31.97
CA PRO A 16 3.04 -14.90 31.67
C PRO A 16 3.77 -13.61 32.08
N GLU A 17 3.58 -12.54 31.29
CA GLU A 17 4.26 -11.24 31.41
C GLU A 17 3.28 -10.08 31.73
N ASP A 18 3.80 -8.94 32.20
CA ASP A 18 3.01 -7.71 32.40
C ASP A 18 2.74 -6.96 31.08
N VAL A 19 2.09 -7.65 30.14
CA VAL A 19 1.74 -7.09 28.83
C VAL A 19 0.74 -5.93 28.96
N LEU A 20 -0.27 -6.07 29.83
CA LEU A 20 -1.32 -5.05 29.97
C LEU A 20 -0.80 -3.78 30.64
N GLY A 21 0.05 -3.89 31.66
CA GLY A 21 0.75 -2.76 32.26
C GLY A 21 1.67 -2.05 31.27
N GLY A 22 2.46 -2.81 30.50
CA GLY A 22 3.33 -2.28 29.45
C GLY A 22 2.56 -1.51 28.37
N LEU A 23 1.45 -2.07 27.87
CA LEU A 23 0.58 -1.38 26.90
C LEU A 23 -0.08 -0.14 27.50
N ASN A 24 -0.60 -0.24 28.73
CA ASN A 24 -1.23 0.90 29.41
C ASN A 24 -0.23 2.06 29.61
N ALA A 25 1.01 1.76 30.02
CA ALA A 25 2.07 2.74 30.13
C ALA A 25 2.41 3.37 28.77
N ALA A 26 2.54 2.57 27.71
CA ALA A 26 2.77 3.09 26.36
C ALA A 26 1.64 4.03 25.89
N ILE A 27 0.39 3.74 26.23
CA ILE A 27 -0.79 4.53 25.82
C ILE A 27 -0.93 5.84 26.64
N THR A 28 -0.59 5.80 27.92
CA THR A 28 -0.87 6.89 28.88
C THR A 28 0.33 7.79 29.15
N GLN A 29 1.55 7.25 29.12
CA GLN A 29 2.78 7.97 29.51
C GLN A 29 3.57 8.49 28.31
N LEU A 30 3.41 7.91 27.12
CA LEU A 30 4.04 8.43 25.91
C LEU A 30 3.27 9.64 25.35
N ASP A 31 4.04 10.63 24.93
CA ASP A 31 3.56 11.88 24.35
C ASP A 31 3.25 11.71 22.85
N TRP A 32 2.06 11.21 22.54
CA TRP A 32 1.58 10.94 21.18
C TRP A 32 1.10 12.21 20.45
N LYS A 33 2.04 12.96 19.86
CA LYS A 33 1.74 14.24 19.18
C LYS A 33 1.33 14.13 17.70
N SER A 34 1.85 13.13 16.99
CA SER A 34 1.63 12.96 15.55
C SER A 34 0.21 12.46 15.22
N SER A 35 -0.25 12.74 14.00
CA SER A 35 -1.49 12.18 13.44
C SER A 35 -1.38 10.68 13.19
N THR A 36 -0.21 10.22 12.72
CA THR A 36 0.14 8.80 12.65
C THR A 36 0.75 8.34 13.96
N ARG A 37 0.11 7.39 14.64
CA ARG A 37 0.57 6.83 15.92
C ARG A 37 0.67 5.32 15.76
N VAL A 38 1.88 4.78 15.91
CA VAL A 38 2.16 3.35 15.72
C VAL A 38 2.73 2.78 17.01
N LEU A 39 2.11 1.71 17.51
CA LEU A 39 2.63 0.89 18.59
C LEU A 39 2.99 -0.47 18.01
N LEU A 40 4.30 -0.75 18.00
CA LEU A 40 4.84 -2.06 17.65
C LEU A 40 5.14 -2.82 18.94
N HIS A 41 4.35 -3.84 19.23
CA HIS A 41 4.53 -4.71 20.38
C HIS A 41 5.19 -6.00 19.92
N ILE A 42 6.36 -6.33 20.46
CA ILE A 42 7.06 -7.59 20.21
C ILE A 42 6.95 -8.42 21.47
N GLY A 43 6.47 -9.66 21.35
CA GLY A 43 6.26 -10.52 22.50
C GLY A 43 6.50 -12.00 22.21
N ASP A 44 6.99 -12.69 23.22
CA ASP A 44 7.18 -14.14 23.27
C ASP A 44 6.21 -14.83 24.22
N TYR A 45 5.66 -14.15 25.22
CA TYR A 45 4.67 -14.68 26.19
C TYR A 45 3.41 -13.78 26.34
N PRO A 46 2.26 -14.37 26.75
CA PRO A 46 0.99 -13.65 26.90
C PRO A 46 0.90 -12.89 28.24
N PRO A 47 -0.10 -12.00 28.42
CA PRO A 47 -0.40 -11.37 29.71
C PRO A 47 -0.79 -12.39 30.79
N HIS A 48 -0.65 -11.95 32.05
CA HIS A 48 -1.25 -12.61 33.19
C HIS A 48 -2.77 -12.85 33.02
N GLY A 49 -3.22 -14.00 33.51
CA GLY A 49 -4.60 -14.44 33.54
C GLY A 49 -4.86 -15.74 32.77
N ARG A 50 -5.60 -16.67 33.39
CA ARG A 50 -6.02 -17.95 32.79
C ARG A 50 -6.82 -17.80 31.48
N ARG A 51 -7.37 -16.61 31.25
CA ARG A 51 -8.05 -16.27 30.01
C ARG A 51 -7.10 -16.30 28.81
N PHE A 52 -5.83 -15.96 29.00
CA PHE A 52 -4.87 -15.78 27.91
C PHE A 52 -3.97 -16.98 27.68
N SER A 53 -3.80 -17.85 28.67
CA SER A 53 -3.08 -19.12 28.50
C SER A 53 -3.36 -20.09 29.66
N ASN A 54 -3.03 -21.37 29.43
CA ASN A 54 -3.02 -22.41 30.47
C ASN A 54 -1.64 -22.58 31.11
N ILE A 55 -0.72 -21.63 30.88
CA ILE A 55 0.64 -21.68 31.42
C ILE A 55 0.59 -21.40 32.93
N ARG A 56 1.53 -21.96 33.70
CA ARG A 56 1.68 -21.64 35.12
C ARG A 56 1.90 -20.12 35.26
N ASP A 57 1.06 -19.49 36.08
CA ASP A 57 0.98 -18.04 36.21
C ASP A 57 0.89 -17.65 37.69
N LYS A 58 1.69 -16.66 38.09
CA LYS A 58 1.66 -16.07 39.44
C LYS A 58 0.41 -15.22 39.68
N TYR A 59 -0.23 -14.73 38.60
CA TYR A 59 -1.42 -13.90 38.65
C TYR A 59 -2.55 -14.49 37.81
N PRO A 60 -3.05 -15.70 38.15
CA PRO A 60 -3.99 -16.45 37.32
C PRO A 60 -5.36 -15.77 37.16
N ASN A 61 -5.71 -14.83 38.05
CA ASN A 61 -6.95 -14.07 38.00
C ASN A 61 -6.86 -12.80 37.12
N GLY A 62 -5.70 -12.55 36.50
CA GLY A 62 -5.44 -11.39 35.64
C GLY A 62 -4.46 -10.42 36.25
N ASP A 63 -4.36 -9.24 35.64
CA ASP A 63 -3.44 -8.17 36.03
C ASP A 63 -3.59 -7.77 37.52
N PRO A 64 -2.50 -7.66 38.29
CA PRO A 64 -2.56 -7.34 39.71
C PRO A 64 -3.06 -5.92 40.03
N TYR A 65 -3.05 -5.01 39.05
CA TYR A 65 -3.54 -3.64 39.18
C TYR A 65 -4.95 -3.46 38.61
N GLY A 66 -5.61 -4.55 38.22
CA GLY A 66 -6.99 -4.54 37.72
C GLY A 66 -7.12 -4.08 36.27
N LEU A 67 -6.02 -4.00 35.51
CA LEU A 67 -6.09 -3.71 34.08
C LEU A 67 -6.76 -4.87 33.32
N THR A 68 -7.71 -4.54 32.46
CA THR A 68 -8.35 -5.52 31.56
C THR A 68 -7.91 -5.25 30.12
N ALA A 69 -7.77 -6.31 29.32
CA ALA A 69 -7.48 -6.16 27.90
C ALA A 69 -8.54 -5.26 27.21
N GLU A 70 -9.80 -5.38 27.60
CA GLU A 70 -10.88 -4.51 27.11
C GLU A 70 -10.61 -3.04 27.40
N SER A 71 -10.25 -2.70 28.65
CA SER A 71 -9.99 -1.30 29.04
C SER A 71 -8.78 -0.72 28.32
N VAL A 72 -7.67 -1.46 28.29
CA VAL A 72 -6.39 -0.99 27.72
C VAL A 72 -6.50 -0.85 26.20
N LEU A 73 -7.02 -1.88 25.52
CA LEU A 73 -7.06 -1.90 24.07
C LEU A 73 -8.11 -0.94 23.50
N LYS A 74 -9.28 -0.78 24.15
CA LYS A 74 -10.27 0.23 23.72
C LYS A 74 -9.76 1.66 23.94
N MET A 75 -8.96 1.90 24.98
CA MET A 75 -8.30 3.19 25.18
C MET A 75 -7.22 3.45 24.12
N MET A 76 -6.51 2.41 23.68
CA MET A 76 -5.58 2.50 22.55
C MET A 76 -6.31 2.94 21.27
N GLN A 77 -7.48 2.33 20.98
CA GLN A 77 -8.30 2.69 19.82
C GLN A 77 -8.83 4.13 19.91
N SER A 78 -9.31 4.57 21.08
CA SER A 78 -9.84 5.93 21.26
C SER A 78 -8.77 7.01 21.04
N LYS A 79 -7.49 6.66 21.24
CA LYS A 79 -6.33 7.51 20.95
C LYS A 79 -5.77 7.33 19.54
N ASN A 80 -6.42 6.57 18.65
CA ASN A 80 -5.98 6.31 17.28
C ASN A 80 -4.56 5.72 17.18
N ILE A 81 -4.18 4.86 18.13
CA ILE A 81 -2.85 4.23 18.14
C ILE A 81 -2.92 2.89 17.39
N LEU A 82 -2.34 2.85 16.20
CA LEU A 82 -2.29 1.64 15.37
C LEU A 82 -1.39 0.58 16.00
N TYR A 83 -1.97 -0.56 16.32
CA TYR A 83 -1.30 -1.67 16.98
C TYR A 83 -0.79 -2.70 15.97
N PHE A 84 0.45 -3.14 16.14
CA PHE A 84 1.10 -4.17 15.35
C PHE A 84 1.82 -5.12 16.29
N PHE A 85 1.75 -6.42 16.00
CA PHE A 85 2.39 -7.43 16.86
C PHE A 85 3.49 -8.20 16.15
N GLY A 86 4.68 -8.25 16.73
CA GLY A 86 5.78 -9.12 16.32
C GLY A 86 5.76 -10.40 17.16
N ARG A 87 5.32 -11.51 16.58
CA ARG A 87 5.24 -12.82 17.24
C ARG A 87 6.60 -13.50 17.24
N ILE A 88 7.15 -13.74 18.44
CA ILE A 88 8.39 -14.53 18.61
C ILE A 88 8.06 -16.02 18.78
N THR A 89 7.01 -16.34 19.55
CA THR A 89 6.61 -17.73 19.84
C THR A 89 5.10 -17.92 19.69
N SER A 90 4.63 -19.16 19.64
CA SER A 90 3.19 -19.48 19.60
C SER A 90 2.47 -19.34 20.95
N HIS A 91 3.19 -19.08 22.06
CA HIS A 91 2.55 -18.91 23.38
C HIS A 91 1.62 -17.69 23.44
N THR A 92 1.76 -16.75 22.50
CA THR A 92 0.93 -15.55 22.40
C THR A 92 -0.35 -15.75 21.58
N ASP A 93 -0.57 -16.91 20.96
CA ASP A 93 -1.66 -17.11 19.99
C ASP A 93 -3.06 -16.89 20.60
N THR A 94 -3.31 -17.38 21.82
CA THR A 94 -4.59 -17.15 22.51
C THR A 94 -4.78 -15.69 22.90
N MET A 95 -3.72 -14.99 23.33
CA MET A 95 -3.75 -13.54 23.56
C MET A 95 -4.13 -12.80 22.27
N LEU A 96 -3.52 -13.16 21.15
CA LEU A 96 -3.79 -12.55 19.85
C LEU A 96 -5.26 -12.70 19.46
N GLN A 97 -5.83 -13.89 19.58
CA GLN A 97 -7.26 -14.14 19.33
C GLN A 97 -8.16 -13.25 20.20
N ILE A 98 -7.84 -13.11 21.49
CA ILE A 98 -8.61 -12.27 22.39
C ILE A 98 -8.48 -10.80 22.01
N PHE A 99 -7.28 -10.32 21.71
CA PHE A 99 -7.06 -8.93 21.32
C PHE A 99 -7.80 -8.63 20.00
N HIS A 100 -7.76 -9.55 19.03
CA HIS A 100 -8.53 -9.47 17.79
C HIS A 100 -10.03 -9.33 18.02
N ASN A 101 -10.59 -10.05 19.00
CA ASN A 101 -12.00 -9.91 19.36
C ASN A 101 -12.35 -8.55 19.96
N ILE A 102 -11.40 -7.91 20.66
CA ILE A 102 -11.64 -6.64 21.37
C ILE A 102 -11.51 -5.44 20.43
N ILE A 103 -10.42 -5.38 19.65
CA ILE A 103 -10.08 -4.20 18.82
C ILE A 103 -10.16 -4.45 17.31
N GLY A 104 -10.66 -5.62 16.92
CA GLY A 104 -10.54 -6.09 15.54
C GLY A 104 -9.14 -6.62 15.27
N GLU A 105 -8.99 -7.23 14.10
CA GLU A 105 -7.71 -7.80 13.73
C GLU A 105 -6.68 -6.74 13.35
N PHE A 106 -5.44 -7.05 13.68
CA PHE A 106 -4.28 -6.20 13.45
C PHE A 106 -3.14 -7.04 12.88
N PRO A 107 -2.17 -6.43 12.17
CA PRO A 107 -1.10 -7.19 11.55
C PRO A 107 -0.21 -7.88 12.59
N VAL A 108 0.07 -9.15 12.33
CA VAL A 108 1.00 -9.98 13.09
C VAL A 108 2.16 -10.38 12.17
N PHE A 109 3.39 -10.18 12.63
CA PHE A 109 4.61 -10.53 11.91
C PHE A 109 5.35 -11.63 12.64
N ASP A 110 5.69 -12.70 11.93
CA ASP A 110 6.45 -13.80 12.51
C ASP A 110 7.95 -13.50 12.54
N LEU A 111 8.47 -13.35 13.75
CA LEU A 111 9.89 -13.21 14.04
C LEU A 111 10.52 -14.56 14.44
N VAL A 112 9.89 -15.67 14.03
CA VAL A 112 10.32 -17.03 14.37
C VAL A 112 11.61 -17.41 13.64
N GLY A 113 12.60 -17.87 14.42
CA GLY A 113 13.75 -18.68 14.01
C GLY A 113 14.87 -18.01 13.20
N GLY A 114 16.10 -18.48 13.45
CA GLY A 114 17.26 -18.34 12.57
C GLY A 114 18.30 -17.29 12.99
N ASP A 115 19.39 -17.27 12.23
CA ASP A 115 20.50 -16.31 12.25
C ASP A 115 20.07 -14.88 12.71
N PRO A 116 20.74 -14.29 13.72
CA PRO A 116 20.48 -12.93 14.18
C PRO A 116 20.36 -11.88 13.05
N ILE A 117 21.11 -12.03 11.97
CA ILE A 117 21.06 -11.11 10.81
C ILE A 117 19.69 -11.19 10.11
N LYS A 118 19.18 -12.40 9.89
CA LYS A 118 17.85 -12.62 9.28
C LYS A 118 16.72 -12.11 10.18
N LEU A 119 16.90 -12.19 11.50
CA LEU A 119 15.95 -11.65 12.45
C LEU A 119 15.88 -10.11 12.37
N ILE A 120 17.04 -9.46 12.26
CA ILE A 120 17.14 -8.01 12.05
C ILE A 120 16.47 -7.59 10.74
N GLU A 121 16.72 -8.31 9.64
CA GLU A 121 16.07 -8.02 8.35
C GLU A 121 14.54 -8.17 8.42
N LYS A 122 14.04 -9.26 9.02
CA LYS A 122 12.61 -9.47 9.24
C LYS A 122 12.00 -8.34 10.08
N PHE A 123 12.71 -7.92 11.13
CA PHE A 123 12.27 -6.84 12.01
C PHE A 123 12.23 -5.48 11.29
N ILE A 124 13.27 -5.13 10.53
CA ILE A 124 13.32 -3.89 9.73
C ILE A 124 12.19 -3.89 8.70
N LYS A 125 11.99 -5.01 7.99
CA LYS A 125 10.91 -5.15 7.01
C LYS A 125 9.54 -4.99 7.68
N ALA A 126 9.28 -5.69 8.79
CA ALA A 126 8.02 -5.59 9.52
C ALA A 126 7.76 -4.17 10.03
N THR A 127 8.77 -3.51 10.60
CA THR A 127 8.66 -2.15 11.13
C THR A 127 8.42 -1.14 10.01
N SER A 128 9.20 -1.22 8.92
CA SER A 128 9.03 -0.35 7.75
C SER A 128 7.65 -0.54 7.13
N SER A 129 7.20 -1.79 6.95
CA SER A 129 5.86 -2.08 6.44
C SER A 129 4.76 -1.54 7.35
N SER A 130 4.92 -1.65 8.67
CA SER A 130 3.95 -1.14 9.66
C SER A 130 3.83 0.39 9.60
N ILE A 131 4.97 1.09 9.53
CA ILE A 131 5.00 2.55 9.41
C ILE A 131 4.42 2.99 8.07
N THR A 132 4.84 2.39 6.96
CA THR A 132 4.31 2.73 5.62
C THR A 132 2.80 2.52 5.56
N TYR A 133 2.31 1.40 6.09
CA TYR A 133 0.88 1.13 6.20
C TYR A 133 0.18 2.22 7.03
N ALA A 134 0.71 2.54 8.20
CA ALA A 134 0.13 3.50 9.13
C ALA A 134 0.07 4.93 8.55
N VAL A 135 1.20 5.41 8.01
CA VAL A 135 1.30 6.72 7.38
C VAL A 135 0.29 6.81 6.24
N SER A 136 0.27 5.80 5.38
CA SER A 136 -0.65 5.79 4.24
C SER A 136 -2.12 5.73 4.66
N LEU A 137 -2.47 4.97 5.70
CA LEU A 137 -3.84 4.92 6.21
C LEU A 137 -4.28 6.27 6.79
N THR A 138 -3.42 6.91 7.58
CA THR A 138 -3.72 8.19 8.23
C THR A 138 -3.72 9.38 7.25
N SER A 139 -2.95 9.34 6.16
CA SER A 139 -2.99 10.37 5.12
C SER A 139 -4.30 10.35 4.32
N THR A 140 -4.94 9.19 4.18
CA THR A 140 -6.14 9.04 3.33
C THR A 140 -7.45 9.34 4.05
N ILE A 141 -7.53 9.08 5.37
CA ILE A 141 -8.79 9.09 6.13
C ILE A 141 -8.95 10.33 7.03
N GLY A 142 -7.86 10.99 7.43
CA GLY A 142 -7.90 11.95 8.54
C GLY A 142 -8.07 11.24 9.90
N SER A 143 -8.23 12.00 10.99
CA SER A 143 -8.12 11.49 12.37
C SER A 143 -9.38 10.80 12.94
N SER A 144 -10.32 10.30 12.13
CA SER A 144 -11.53 9.64 12.64
C SER A 144 -11.25 8.19 13.10
N SER A 145 -11.53 7.91 14.38
CA SER A 145 -11.14 6.67 15.07
C SER A 145 -11.88 5.40 14.62
N LYS A 146 -13.15 5.53 14.22
CA LYS A 146 -14.00 4.39 13.83
C LYS A 146 -13.66 3.83 12.46
N ASP A 147 -13.16 4.65 11.54
CA ASP A 147 -12.91 4.24 10.16
C ASP A 147 -11.64 3.40 10.02
N ILE A 148 -10.60 3.75 10.79
CA ILE A 148 -9.28 3.10 10.78
C ILE A 148 -9.35 1.60 11.13
N TYR A 149 -10.02 1.23 12.23
CA TYR A 149 -10.12 -0.18 12.66
C TYR A 149 -11.18 -0.97 11.87
N THR A 150 -12.19 -0.30 11.32
CA THR A 150 -13.19 -0.96 10.45
C THR A 150 -12.57 -1.38 9.11
N LEU A 151 -11.65 -0.58 8.57
CA LEU A 151 -10.85 -0.95 7.39
C LEU A 151 -9.85 -2.07 7.67
N GLN A 152 -9.26 -2.11 8.88
CA GLN A 152 -8.46 -3.26 9.30
C GLN A 152 -9.32 -4.53 9.29
N ARG A 153 -10.49 -4.55 9.92
CA ARG A 153 -11.37 -5.74 9.96
C ARG A 153 -11.74 -6.28 8.58
N LYS A 154 -12.04 -5.43 7.59
CA LYS A 154 -12.35 -5.88 6.22
C LYS A 154 -11.13 -6.47 5.46
N LYS A 155 -9.89 -6.27 5.92
CA LYS A 155 -8.69 -6.92 5.35
C LYS A 155 -8.55 -8.40 5.72
N LEU A 156 -9.35 -8.95 6.62
CA LEU A 156 -9.17 -10.36 7.06
C LEU A 156 -10.27 -11.30 6.64
N ASP A 157 -11.33 -10.77 6.01
CA ASP A 157 -12.22 -11.55 5.13
C ASP A 157 -11.54 -11.88 3.78
N MET A 158 -10.21 -11.77 3.69
CA MET A 158 -9.45 -12.03 2.48
C MET A 158 -9.17 -13.52 2.29
N ASN A 159 -9.32 -14.01 1.06
CA ASN A 159 -8.94 -15.36 0.68
C ASN A 159 -7.80 -15.32 -0.34
N PRO A 160 -6.55 -15.66 0.07
CA PRO A 160 -5.40 -15.61 -0.82
C PRO A 160 -5.42 -16.71 -1.90
N ASN A 161 -6.30 -17.71 -1.75
CA ASN A 161 -6.37 -18.85 -2.66
C ASN A 161 -7.24 -18.54 -3.87
N GLU A 162 -6.81 -19.04 -5.04
CA GLU A 162 -7.62 -18.94 -6.25
C GLU A 162 -8.94 -19.70 -6.06
N PRO A 163 -10.10 -19.09 -6.39
CA PRO A 163 -11.39 -19.74 -6.17
C PRO A 163 -11.59 -20.89 -7.16
N ASN A 164 -12.49 -21.80 -6.82
CA ASN A 164 -12.99 -22.76 -7.79
C ASN A 164 -13.92 -22.06 -8.80
N TRP A 165 -13.43 -21.83 -10.01
CA TRP A 165 -14.18 -21.12 -11.06
C TRP A 165 -15.47 -21.81 -11.49
N ASN A 166 -15.61 -23.12 -11.28
CA ASN A 166 -16.79 -23.89 -11.71
C ASN A 166 -18.02 -23.59 -10.87
N ILE A 167 -17.83 -23.17 -9.61
CA ILE A 167 -18.94 -22.87 -8.69
C ILE A 167 -19.33 -21.40 -8.68
N LEU A 168 -18.49 -20.52 -9.25
CA LEU A 168 -18.76 -19.09 -9.28
C LEU A 168 -19.73 -18.73 -10.43
N PRO A 169 -20.76 -17.91 -10.16
CA PRO A 169 -21.72 -17.50 -11.18
C PRO A 169 -21.07 -16.61 -12.23
N LEU A 170 -21.51 -16.75 -13.47
CA LEU A 170 -21.18 -15.83 -14.54
C LEU A 170 -21.89 -14.49 -14.28
N GLN A 171 -21.16 -13.39 -14.43
CA GLN A 171 -21.67 -12.03 -14.32
C GLN A 171 -21.45 -11.27 -15.61
N GLU A 172 -22.32 -10.29 -15.86
CA GLU A 172 -22.25 -9.39 -17.00
C GLU A 172 -22.01 -7.95 -16.53
N GLY A 173 -21.27 -7.20 -17.33
CA GLY A 173 -21.00 -5.79 -17.10
C GLY A 173 -20.58 -5.07 -18.37
N VAL A 174 -20.22 -3.80 -18.21
CA VAL A 174 -19.69 -2.98 -19.29
C VAL A 174 -18.28 -2.56 -18.92
N VAL A 175 -17.31 -2.96 -19.75
CA VAL A 175 -15.93 -2.49 -19.62
C VAL A 175 -15.74 -1.23 -20.47
N MET A 176 -15.06 -0.24 -19.90
CA MET A 176 -14.81 1.09 -20.45
C MET A 176 -13.31 1.44 -20.39
N TRP A 177 -12.79 2.15 -21.39
CA TRP A 177 -11.39 2.59 -21.43
C TRP A 177 -11.20 3.78 -22.37
N TYR A 178 -10.09 4.52 -22.18
CA TYR A 178 -9.61 5.53 -23.12
C TYR A 178 -8.64 4.92 -24.14
N HIS A 179 -8.55 5.49 -25.33
CA HIS A 179 -7.48 5.13 -26.26
C HIS A 179 -6.10 5.51 -25.71
N ILE A 180 -5.09 4.76 -26.13
CA ILE A 180 -3.70 5.10 -25.83
C ILE A 180 -3.38 6.40 -26.59
N LEU A 181 -2.74 7.32 -25.88
CA LEU A 181 -2.28 8.59 -26.42
C LEU A 181 -1.25 8.37 -27.53
N ASN A 182 -1.26 9.23 -28.54
CA ASN A 182 -0.24 9.24 -29.59
C ASN A 182 0.73 10.41 -29.45
N THR A 183 0.36 11.46 -28.70
CA THR A 183 1.12 12.71 -28.62
C THR A 183 1.15 13.27 -27.19
N LEU A 184 2.12 14.16 -26.93
CA LEU A 184 2.21 14.86 -25.65
C LEU A 184 1.13 15.95 -25.52
N GLU A 185 0.64 16.48 -26.64
CA GLU A 185 -0.45 17.45 -26.70
C GLU A 185 -1.75 16.81 -26.18
N GLU A 186 -2.08 15.59 -26.63
CA GLU A 186 -3.24 14.83 -26.14
C GLU A 186 -3.17 14.57 -24.63
N LEU A 187 -1.97 14.29 -24.10
CA LEU A 187 -1.76 14.11 -22.66
C LEU A 187 -2.19 15.34 -21.85
N LYS A 188 -1.94 16.54 -22.39
CA LYS A 188 -2.17 17.84 -21.72
C LYS A 188 -3.53 18.44 -22.04
N ASP A 189 -4.26 17.90 -23.01
CA ASP A 189 -5.58 18.37 -23.38
C ASP A 189 -6.59 18.05 -22.26
N PRO A 190 -7.20 19.07 -21.62
CA PRO A 190 -8.19 18.86 -20.57
C PRO A 190 -9.44 18.13 -21.07
N ASN A 191 -9.67 18.06 -22.38
CA ASN A 191 -10.84 17.40 -22.95
C ASN A 191 -10.60 15.95 -23.38
N TYR A 192 -9.35 15.48 -23.42
CA TYR A 192 -9.05 14.13 -23.94
C TYR A 192 -9.67 13.04 -23.06
N PHE A 193 -9.56 13.19 -21.74
CA PHE A 193 -10.07 12.23 -20.76
C PHE A 193 -11.54 12.47 -20.35
N ASN A 194 -12.32 13.16 -21.19
CA ASN A 194 -13.74 13.33 -20.97
C ASN A 194 -14.53 12.03 -21.16
N LYS A 195 -15.65 11.89 -20.42
CA LYS A 195 -16.55 10.73 -20.50
C LYS A 195 -17.04 10.40 -21.92
N SER A 196 -17.16 11.40 -22.79
CA SER A 196 -17.56 11.24 -24.20
C SER A 196 -16.55 10.44 -25.02
N ASN A 197 -15.29 10.37 -24.59
CA ASN A 197 -14.21 9.70 -25.30
C ASN A 197 -13.98 8.27 -24.79
N LEU A 198 -14.84 7.78 -23.89
CA LEU A 198 -14.78 6.41 -23.40
C LEU A 198 -15.31 5.44 -24.44
N PHE A 199 -14.48 4.46 -24.78
CA PHE A 199 -14.92 3.26 -25.48
C PHE A 199 -15.54 2.31 -24.49
N SER A 200 -16.58 1.59 -24.92
CA SER A 200 -17.23 0.60 -24.07
C SER A 200 -17.58 -0.66 -24.86
N LYS A 201 -17.64 -1.79 -24.15
CA LYS A 201 -18.19 -3.04 -24.67
C LYS A 201 -18.76 -3.89 -23.55
N SER A 202 -19.71 -4.77 -23.88
CA SER A 202 -20.19 -5.80 -22.95
C SER A 202 -19.05 -6.73 -22.54
N PHE A 203 -19.12 -7.22 -21.31
CA PHE A 203 -18.06 -8.01 -20.69
C PHE A 203 -18.65 -9.04 -19.72
N SER A 204 -18.35 -10.31 -20.00
CA SER A 204 -18.78 -11.46 -19.19
C SER A 204 -17.62 -11.99 -18.37
N PHE A 205 -17.80 -12.17 -17.07
CA PHE A 205 -16.70 -12.52 -16.16
C PHE A 205 -17.17 -13.34 -14.95
N LYS A 206 -16.20 -13.96 -14.28
CA LYS A 206 -16.36 -14.52 -12.92
C LYS A 206 -15.44 -13.77 -11.97
N ILE A 207 -15.86 -13.57 -10.73
CA ILE A 207 -15.08 -12.88 -9.69
C ILE A 207 -15.21 -13.63 -8.37
N ALA A 208 -14.12 -13.69 -7.60
CA ALA A 208 -14.13 -14.23 -6.25
C ALA A 208 -15.06 -13.42 -5.33
N SER A 209 -15.74 -14.08 -4.40
CA SER A 209 -16.58 -13.43 -3.39
C SER A 209 -15.77 -12.60 -2.39
N GLN A 210 -14.53 -13.01 -2.13
CA GLN A 210 -13.61 -12.38 -1.19
C GLN A 210 -12.38 -11.82 -1.92
N PRO A 211 -11.83 -10.67 -1.48
CA PRO A 211 -10.58 -10.18 -2.02
C PRO A 211 -9.43 -11.09 -1.60
N PHE A 212 -8.38 -11.19 -2.41
CA PHE A 212 -7.17 -11.93 -2.06
C PHE A 212 -6.06 -11.02 -1.54
N SER A 213 -6.17 -9.72 -1.79
CA SER A 213 -5.22 -8.70 -1.33
C SER A 213 -5.94 -7.37 -1.12
N ALA A 214 -5.36 -6.51 -0.28
CA ALA A 214 -5.89 -5.18 0.01
C ALA A 214 -4.74 -4.18 0.17
N GLY A 215 -4.75 -3.15 -0.66
CA GLY A 215 -3.90 -1.97 -0.54
C GLY A 215 -4.46 -0.97 0.48
N VAL A 216 -3.98 0.27 0.41
CA VAL A 216 -4.47 1.35 1.29
C VAL A 216 -5.80 1.91 0.80
N GLU A 217 -6.02 1.90 -0.52
CA GLU A 217 -7.21 2.47 -1.12
C GLU A 217 -8.12 1.45 -1.80
N LYS A 218 -7.61 0.26 -2.13
CA LYS A 218 -8.31 -0.73 -2.96
C LYS A 218 -8.22 -2.16 -2.40
N TYR A 219 -9.32 -2.91 -2.50
CA TYR A 219 -9.32 -4.37 -2.50
C TYR A 219 -8.92 -4.90 -3.87
N ALA A 220 -8.34 -6.11 -3.92
CA ALA A 220 -8.04 -6.85 -5.13
C ALA A 220 -8.68 -8.24 -5.06
N TYR A 221 -9.44 -8.60 -6.10
CA TYR A 221 -10.18 -9.84 -6.23
C TYR A 221 -9.62 -10.65 -7.40
N PHE A 222 -9.60 -11.97 -7.25
CA PHE A 222 -9.37 -12.85 -8.39
C PHE A 222 -10.57 -12.75 -9.32
N ALA A 223 -10.31 -12.61 -10.61
CA ALA A 223 -11.34 -12.66 -11.63
C ALA A 223 -10.90 -13.47 -12.86
N LEU A 224 -11.89 -13.85 -13.67
CA LEU A 224 -11.71 -14.59 -14.89
C LEU A 224 -12.53 -13.91 -16.00
N ASP A 225 -11.84 -13.41 -17.01
CA ASP A 225 -12.42 -13.03 -18.30
C ASP A 225 -12.60 -14.32 -19.12
N MET A 226 -13.85 -14.62 -19.44
CA MET A 226 -14.21 -15.94 -19.98
C MET A 226 -13.57 -16.19 -21.35
N PRO A 227 -13.11 -17.42 -21.63
CA PRO A 227 -13.22 -18.60 -20.79
C PRO A 227 -12.03 -18.83 -19.83
N THR A 228 -10.86 -18.21 -20.05
CA THR A 228 -9.61 -18.64 -19.38
C THR A 228 -8.68 -17.51 -18.96
N LYS A 229 -8.99 -16.25 -19.26
CA LYS A 229 -8.05 -15.15 -19.03
C LYS A 229 -8.12 -14.68 -17.57
N LYS A 230 -7.10 -15.04 -16.79
CA LYS A 230 -6.98 -14.65 -15.38
C LYS A 230 -6.74 -13.14 -15.24
N MET A 231 -7.54 -12.50 -14.42
CA MET A 231 -7.52 -11.07 -14.17
C MET A 231 -7.51 -10.76 -12.67
N VAL A 232 -7.20 -9.52 -12.36
CA VAL A 232 -7.43 -8.90 -11.05
C VAL A 232 -8.46 -7.80 -11.22
N MET A 233 -9.48 -7.80 -10.38
CA MET A 233 -10.43 -6.71 -10.26
C MET A 233 -10.17 -5.95 -8.96
N LYS A 234 -10.10 -4.63 -9.00
CA LYS A 234 -9.85 -3.81 -7.81
C LYS A 234 -11.00 -2.87 -7.53
N GLU A 235 -11.39 -2.79 -6.26
CA GLU A 235 -12.52 -1.98 -5.77
C GLU A 235 -12.03 -1.02 -4.69
N TYR A 236 -12.44 0.25 -4.72
CA TYR A 236 -12.04 1.23 -3.71
C TYR A 236 -12.69 0.96 -2.33
N LEU A 237 -11.91 1.13 -1.26
CA LEU A 237 -12.25 0.80 0.13
C LEU A 237 -13.21 1.79 0.80
N HIS A 238 -13.15 3.07 0.40
CA HIS A 238 -13.87 4.15 1.06
C HIS A 238 -14.79 4.89 0.09
N VAL A 239 -16.09 4.63 0.26
CA VAL A 239 -17.22 5.28 -0.42
C VAL A 239 -17.56 6.54 0.37
N GLY A 240 -16.76 7.60 0.20
CA GLY A 240 -17.21 8.94 0.59
C GLY A 240 -18.38 9.39 -0.28
N GLN A 241 -19.06 10.48 0.08
CA GLN A 241 -20.17 11.12 -0.68
C GLN A 241 -19.77 11.70 -2.06
N GLY A 242 -18.61 11.35 -2.62
CA GLY A 242 -18.18 11.78 -3.95
C GLY A 242 -18.66 10.82 -5.04
N ASP A 243 -18.65 11.29 -6.30
CA ASP A 243 -18.98 10.44 -7.45
C ASP A 243 -17.94 9.30 -7.57
N LEU A 244 -18.37 8.09 -7.21
CA LEU A 244 -17.54 6.90 -7.21
C LEU A 244 -16.98 6.64 -8.61
N PHE A 245 -17.73 6.96 -9.66
CA PHE A 245 -17.33 6.75 -11.06
C PHE A 245 -16.10 7.57 -11.46
N GLU A 246 -16.03 8.83 -11.04
CA GLU A 246 -14.91 9.73 -11.37
C GLU A 246 -13.57 9.19 -10.85
N LYS A 247 -13.55 8.62 -9.65
CA LYS A 247 -12.33 7.99 -9.10
C LYS A 247 -11.80 6.84 -9.95
N TYR A 248 -12.68 6.10 -10.60
CA TYR A 248 -12.25 5.04 -11.51
C TYR A 248 -11.82 5.60 -12.87
N LEU A 249 -12.42 6.70 -13.34
CA LEU A 249 -11.97 7.41 -14.53
C LEU A 249 -10.56 7.99 -14.34
N GLU A 250 -10.32 8.63 -13.21
CA GLU A 250 -8.98 9.09 -12.79
C GLU A 250 -7.97 7.93 -12.82
N ALA A 251 -8.35 6.76 -12.29
CA ALA A 251 -7.46 5.60 -12.25
C ALA A 251 -7.07 5.06 -13.64
N ILE A 252 -8.04 4.98 -14.57
CA ILE A 252 -7.75 4.53 -15.95
C ILE A 252 -7.04 5.60 -16.77
N GLU A 253 -7.23 6.89 -16.46
CA GLU A 253 -6.47 8.00 -17.05
C GLU A 253 -5.00 7.91 -16.63
N ILE A 254 -4.73 7.80 -15.33
CA ILE A 254 -3.37 7.66 -14.78
C ILE A 254 -2.65 6.47 -15.42
N SER A 255 -3.33 5.32 -15.52
CA SER A 255 -2.76 4.13 -16.14
C SER A 255 -2.50 4.31 -17.65
N THR A 256 -3.39 4.99 -18.37
CA THR A 256 -3.23 5.28 -19.80
C THR A 256 -2.02 6.18 -20.04
N ILE A 257 -1.85 7.23 -19.24
CA ILE A 257 -0.72 8.16 -19.31
C ILE A 257 0.60 7.45 -18.99
N ALA A 258 0.64 6.65 -17.92
CA ALA A 258 1.83 5.90 -17.55
C ALA A 258 2.23 4.90 -18.65
N SER A 259 1.25 4.23 -19.26
CA SER A 259 1.47 3.31 -20.38
C SER A 259 2.03 4.04 -21.61
N PHE A 260 1.48 5.20 -21.98
CA PHE A 260 2.00 6.04 -23.06
C PHE A 260 3.46 6.45 -22.81
N LEU A 261 3.77 7.02 -21.64
CA LEU A 261 5.13 7.45 -21.30
C LEU A 261 6.11 6.28 -21.24
N SER A 262 5.65 5.10 -20.83
CA SER A 262 6.46 3.87 -20.86
C SER A 262 6.75 3.40 -22.27
N THR A 263 5.81 3.59 -23.20
CA THR A 263 6.00 3.28 -24.62
C THR A 263 7.09 4.20 -25.21
N GLU A 264 7.00 5.50 -24.96
CA GLU A 264 7.99 6.49 -25.39
C GLU A 264 9.38 6.22 -24.79
N PHE A 265 9.44 5.88 -23.51
CA PHE A 265 10.67 5.44 -22.87
C PHE A 265 11.27 4.21 -23.55
N ASN A 266 10.44 3.19 -23.82
CA ASN A 266 10.87 1.92 -24.40
C ASN A 266 11.40 2.05 -25.83
N LEU A 267 10.93 3.02 -26.61
CA LEU A 267 11.50 3.33 -27.94
C LEU A 267 12.98 3.71 -27.85
N ILE A 268 13.35 4.45 -26.81
CA ILE A 268 14.73 4.86 -26.54
C ILE A 268 15.50 3.71 -25.86
N ALA A 269 14.87 3.05 -24.88
CA ALA A 269 15.48 1.96 -24.10
C ALA A 269 15.95 0.82 -24.99
N LYS A 270 15.12 0.41 -25.98
CA LYS A 270 15.45 -0.64 -26.95
C LYS A 270 16.73 -0.33 -27.73
N ARG A 271 16.92 0.92 -28.14
CA ARG A 271 18.11 1.36 -28.91
C ARG A 271 19.38 1.40 -28.07
N LYS A 272 19.25 1.47 -26.74
CA LYS A 272 20.36 1.65 -25.79
C LYS A 272 20.61 0.43 -24.90
N ASN A 273 19.94 -0.69 -25.18
CA ASN A 273 19.99 -1.92 -24.38
C ASN A 273 19.72 -1.65 -22.89
N ILE A 274 18.64 -0.91 -22.62
CA ILE A 274 18.13 -0.62 -21.28
C ILE A 274 16.89 -1.50 -21.05
N SER A 275 16.74 -2.03 -19.83
CA SER A 275 15.57 -2.82 -19.44
C SER A 275 14.27 -2.08 -19.73
N LYS A 276 13.25 -2.79 -20.21
CA LYS A 276 11.96 -2.17 -20.55
C LYS A 276 11.16 -1.87 -19.30
N VAL A 277 10.37 -0.80 -19.36
CA VAL A 277 9.37 -0.48 -18.33
C VAL A 277 8.01 -0.52 -19.01
N ASN A 278 7.11 -1.37 -18.55
CA ASN A 278 5.76 -1.49 -19.10
C ASN A 278 4.74 -1.33 -17.99
N PHE A 279 3.56 -0.81 -18.32
CA PHE A 279 2.41 -0.78 -17.42
C PHE A 279 1.31 -1.73 -17.91
N LEU A 280 0.59 -2.34 -16.97
CA LEU A 280 -0.62 -3.09 -17.29
C LEU A 280 -1.67 -2.17 -17.92
N ASN A 281 -2.41 -2.73 -18.88
CA ASN A 281 -3.57 -2.06 -19.44
C ASN A 281 -4.76 -2.20 -18.48
N VAL A 282 -5.10 -1.11 -17.80
CA VAL A 282 -6.19 -1.03 -16.84
C VAL A 282 -7.45 -0.51 -17.51
N LYS A 283 -8.59 -1.14 -17.24
CA LYS A 283 -9.91 -0.72 -17.74
C LYS A 283 -10.89 -0.55 -16.59
N LEU A 284 -11.96 0.20 -16.80
CA LEU A 284 -13.04 0.39 -15.84
C LEU A 284 -14.19 -0.55 -16.15
N LEU A 285 -14.58 -1.40 -15.20
CA LEU A 285 -15.75 -2.25 -15.28
C LEU A 285 -16.89 -1.65 -14.44
N ARG A 286 -18.07 -1.49 -15.05
CA ARG A 286 -19.32 -1.17 -14.37
C ARG A 286 -20.23 -2.40 -14.37
N CYS A 287 -20.72 -2.77 -13.20
CA CYS A 287 -21.63 -3.90 -12.97
C CYS A 287 -22.94 -3.41 -12.32
N GLY A 288 -24.03 -4.13 -12.54
CA GLY A 288 -25.35 -3.84 -11.94
C GLY A 288 -26.25 -2.92 -12.76
N THR A 289 -27.51 -2.79 -12.34
CA THR A 289 -28.49 -1.85 -12.90
C THR A 289 -28.23 -0.41 -12.41
N ILE A 290 -28.75 0.60 -13.11
CA ILE A 290 -28.46 2.05 -12.95
C ILE A 290 -28.98 2.63 -11.62
N ASP A 291 -29.46 1.79 -10.70
CA ASP A 291 -30.14 2.12 -9.46
C ASP A 291 -29.51 1.37 -8.26
N PHE A 292 -28.72 2.10 -7.47
CA PHE A 292 -28.18 1.76 -6.12
C PHE A 292 -27.31 0.49 -5.95
N CYS A 293 -27.28 -0.41 -6.93
CA CYS A 293 -26.45 -1.63 -6.94
C CYS A 293 -25.28 -1.55 -7.93
N THR A 294 -25.04 -0.37 -8.53
CA THR A 294 -23.94 -0.17 -9.47
C THR A 294 -22.60 -0.30 -8.74
N ARG A 295 -21.80 -1.29 -9.12
CA ARG A 295 -20.43 -1.48 -8.62
C ARG A 295 -19.43 -1.18 -9.72
N TYR A 296 -18.29 -0.65 -9.31
CA TYR A 296 -17.21 -0.30 -10.21
C TYR A 296 -15.93 -1.03 -9.81
N TYR A 297 -15.18 -1.45 -10.81
CA TYR A 297 -13.86 -2.05 -10.61
C TYR A 297 -12.87 -1.50 -11.63
N THR A 298 -11.60 -1.36 -11.26
CA THR A 298 -10.54 -1.39 -12.27
C THR A 298 -10.18 -2.83 -12.55
N ILE A 299 -9.99 -3.21 -13.81
CA ILE A 299 -9.66 -4.57 -14.22
C ILE A 299 -8.32 -4.58 -14.96
N GLU A 300 -7.48 -5.55 -14.64
CA GLU A 300 -6.14 -5.71 -15.22
C GLU A 300 -5.74 -7.18 -15.33
N PRO A 301 -4.78 -7.54 -16.20
CA PRO A 301 -4.21 -8.89 -16.22
C PRO A 301 -3.58 -9.28 -14.88
N ARG A 302 -3.76 -10.53 -14.45
CA ARG A 302 -3.11 -11.02 -13.22
C ARG A 302 -1.62 -11.20 -13.45
N LEU A 303 -0.80 -10.53 -12.64
CA LEU A 303 0.65 -10.80 -12.53
C LEU A 303 0.86 -12.19 -11.89
N GLN A 304 1.74 -13.01 -12.48
CA GLN A 304 1.97 -14.40 -12.06
C GLN A 304 3.47 -14.71 -11.99
N ASN A 305 3.78 -15.79 -11.26
CA ASN A 305 5.09 -16.46 -11.26
C ASN A 305 6.28 -15.65 -10.72
N THR A 306 6.06 -14.44 -10.20
CA THR A 306 7.10 -13.56 -9.68
C THR A 306 6.60 -12.81 -8.45
N GLU A 307 7.51 -12.50 -7.52
CA GLU A 307 7.22 -11.67 -6.34
C GLU A 307 6.78 -10.26 -6.76
N TYR A 308 5.67 -9.80 -6.18
CA TYR A 308 5.21 -8.42 -6.33
C TYR A 308 6.03 -7.49 -5.43
N LYS A 309 6.57 -6.43 -6.03
CA LYS A 309 7.47 -5.47 -5.37
C LYS A 309 6.95 -4.05 -5.55
N ARG A 310 7.19 -3.22 -4.54
CA ARG A 310 7.12 -1.76 -4.65
C ARG A 310 8.55 -1.25 -4.69
N PHE A 311 8.90 -0.48 -5.72
CA PHE A 311 10.25 0.03 -5.95
C PHE A 311 10.42 1.44 -5.40
N ASN A 312 9.40 2.28 -5.55
CA ASN A 312 9.31 3.58 -4.89
C ASN A 312 7.86 3.92 -4.54
N THR A 313 7.67 4.97 -3.74
CA THR A 313 6.36 5.50 -3.33
C THR A 313 6.11 6.88 -3.92
N ASN A 314 4.84 7.30 -3.96
CA ASN A 314 4.49 8.68 -4.30
C ASN A 314 4.97 9.72 -3.25
N THR A 315 5.43 9.28 -2.08
CA THR A 315 6.03 10.12 -1.02
C THR A 315 7.55 10.29 -1.16
N GLY A 316 8.14 9.84 -2.28
CA GLY A 316 9.58 9.98 -2.55
C GLY A 316 10.48 8.96 -1.87
N VAL A 317 9.91 7.92 -1.23
CA VAL A 317 10.68 6.85 -0.60
C VAL A 317 11.04 5.80 -1.65
N ILE A 318 12.33 5.52 -1.82
CA ILE A 318 12.82 4.40 -2.63
C ILE A 318 12.89 3.17 -1.72
N THR A 319 12.05 2.18 -1.99
CA THR A 319 11.97 0.94 -1.20
C THR A 319 12.88 -0.15 -1.76
N GLU A 320 13.05 -0.21 -3.07
CA GLU A 320 14.00 -1.10 -3.74
C GLU A 320 14.62 -0.39 -4.95
N LEU A 321 15.91 -0.04 -4.84
CA LEU A 321 16.58 0.75 -5.86
C LEU A 321 16.76 -0.06 -7.16
N ARG A 322 16.19 0.47 -8.25
CA ARG A 322 16.41 0.01 -9.62
C ARG A 322 16.79 1.19 -10.52
N PRO A 323 18.04 1.26 -11.03
CA PRO A 323 18.50 2.42 -11.82
C PRO A 323 17.61 2.75 -13.02
N THR A 324 17.10 1.73 -13.71
CA THR A 324 16.17 1.89 -14.84
C THR A 324 14.88 2.58 -14.42
N LEU A 325 14.30 2.19 -13.28
CA LEU A 325 13.04 2.78 -12.79
C LEU A 325 13.24 4.22 -12.35
N GLU A 326 14.33 4.52 -11.64
CA GLU A 326 14.65 5.90 -11.25
C GLU A 326 14.92 6.80 -12.49
N ALA A 327 15.54 6.23 -13.53
CA ALA A 327 15.73 6.92 -14.80
C ALA A 327 14.43 7.08 -15.59
N PHE A 328 13.48 6.14 -15.47
CA PHE A 328 12.14 6.26 -16.05
C PHE A 328 11.37 7.41 -15.40
N VAL A 329 11.36 7.51 -14.06
CA VAL A 329 10.75 8.65 -13.34
C VAL A 329 11.29 9.98 -13.87
N HIS A 330 12.62 10.10 -13.98
CA HIS A 330 13.27 11.29 -14.53
C HIS A 330 12.92 11.53 -16.01
N PHE A 331 12.91 10.48 -16.82
CA PHE A 331 12.47 10.59 -18.21
C PHE A 331 11.06 11.17 -18.30
N THR A 332 10.11 10.76 -17.45
CA THR A 332 8.75 11.31 -17.48
C THR A 332 8.71 12.81 -17.17
N TYR A 333 9.55 13.28 -16.24
CA TYR A 333 9.70 14.71 -15.96
C TYR A 333 10.21 15.47 -17.19
N GLU A 334 11.31 15.00 -17.78
CA GLU A 334 11.95 15.68 -18.90
C GLU A 334 11.09 15.65 -20.17
N TYR A 335 10.57 14.47 -20.52
CA TYR A 335 9.74 14.25 -21.70
C TYR A 335 8.49 15.14 -21.68
N THR A 336 7.89 15.31 -20.49
CA THR A 336 6.70 16.15 -20.34
C THR A 336 7.02 17.64 -20.13
N LYS A 337 8.31 18.02 -20.17
CA LYS A 337 8.84 19.37 -19.93
C LYS A 337 8.45 19.92 -18.55
N GLY A 338 8.56 19.05 -17.54
CA GLY A 338 8.25 19.35 -16.14
C GLY A 338 6.77 19.42 -15.80
N TYR A 339 5.89 19.02 -16.72
CA TYR A 339 4.44 19.02 -16.49
C TYR A 339 4.02 17.99 -15.45
N LEU A 340 4.61 16.79 -15.48
CA LEU A 340 4.30 15.73 -14.52
C LEU A 340 5.46 14.77 -14.29
N VAL A 341 5.33 13.93 -13.27
CA VAL A 341 6.24 12.82 -12.95
C VAL A 341 5.42 11.58 -12.55
N VAL A 342 5.73 10.43 -13.15
CA VAL A 342 5.14 9.13 -12.77
C VAL A 342 5.92 8.56 -11.58
N CYS A 343 5.22 8.12 -10.55
CA CYS A 343 5.77 7.56 -9.31
C CYS A 343 4.89 6.40 -8.77
N ASP A 344 5.16 5.94 -7.55
CA ASP A 344 4.56 4.74 -6.95
C ASP A 344 4.75 3.50 -7.84
N LEU A 345 5.99 3.28 -8.29
CA LEU A 345 6.33 2.20 -9.21
C LEU A 345 6.30 0.86 -8.47
N GLN A 346 5.36 0.01 -8.85
CA GLN A 346 5.11 -1.29 -8.23
C GLN A 346 4.62 -2.32 -9.24
N GLY A 347 4.96 -3.59 -9.05
CA GLY A 347 4.66 -4.67 -9.98
C GLY A 347 5.64 -5.82 -9.86
N ILE A 348 5.98 -6.43 -10.99
CA ILE A 348 6.96 -7.52 -11.06
C ILE A 348 8.16 -7.14 -11.92
N GLU A 349 9.29 -7.75 -11.61
CA GLU A 349 10.55 -7.65 -12.35
C GLU A 349 10.87 -9.04 -12.93
N HIS A 350 10.96 -9.14 -14.25
CA HIS A 350 11.22 -10.40 -14.93
C HIS A 350 12.34 -10.22 -15.97
N ASN A 351 13.46 -10.91 -15.78
CA ASN A 351 14.65 -10.83 -16.63
C ASN A 351 15.14 -9.38 -16.82
N ASP A 352 14.78 -8.78 -17.95
CA ASP A 352 15.17 -7.43 -18.40
C ASP A 352 13.96 -6.51 -18.60
N GLU A 353 12.83 -6.80 -17.96
CA GLU A 353 11.64 -5.95 -18.03
C GLU A 353 10.92 -5.82 -16.69
N PHE A 354 10.33 -4.64 -16.51
CA PHE A 354 9.41 -4.33 -15.43
C PHE A 354 8.00 -4.32 -15.98
N LEU A 355 7.10 -5.05 -15.31
CA LEU A 355 5.67 -4.99 -15.59
C LEU A 355 4.96 -4.42 -14.36
N LEU A 356 4.59 -3.16 -14.47
CA LEU A 356 4.13 -2.30 -13.38
C LEU A 356 2.61 -2.08 -13.43
N THR A 357 2.02 -1.71 -12.30
CA THR A 357 0.60 -1.35 -12.18
C THR A 357 0.39 -0.33 -11.06
N ASP A 358 -0.81 0.25 -10.99
CA ASP A 358 -1.22 1.26 -10.01
C ASP A 358 -0.19 2.39 -9.80
N PRO A 359 0.25 3.09 -10.87
CA PRO A 359 1.11 4.24 -10.70
C PRO A 359 0.36 5.40 -10.03
N ALA A 360 1.13 6.34 -9.49
CA ALA A 360 0.68 7.68 -9.13
C ALA A 360 1.35 8.73 -10.02
N ILE A 361 0.77 9.92 -10.12
CA ILE A 361 1.32 11.02 -10.92
C ILE A 361 1.31 12.30 -10.10
N HIS A 362 2.48 12.93 -9.97
CA HIS A 362 2.58 14.33 -9.54
C HIS A 362 2.50 15.23 -10.76
N CYS A 363 1.61 16.21 -10.75
CA CYS A 363 1.36 17.11 -11.88
C CYS A 363 1.38 18.56 -11.42
N ILE A 364 1.77 19.49 -12.29
CA ILE A 364 1.66 20.92 -11.98
C ILE A 364 0.20 21.38 -11.82
N ASP A 365 -0.74 20.66 -12.41
CA ASP A 365 -2.18 20.84 -12.19
C ASP A 365 -2.59 20.04 -10.93
N PRO A 366 -2.93 20.72 -9.82
CA PRO A 366 -3.27 20.07 -8.56
C PRO A 366 -4.67 19.42 -8.56
N LEU A 367 -5.51 19.70 -9.56
CA LEU A 367 -6.88 19.16 -9.62
C LEU A 367 -6.96 17.82 -10.38
N ARG A 368 -5.89 17.44 -11.07
CA ARG A 368 -5.81 16.21 -11.86
C ARG A 368 -5.21 15.06 -11.05
N PHE A 369 -5.55 13.82 -11.37
CA PHE A 369 -4.97 12.59 -10.78
C PHE A 369 -5.25 12.34 -9.28
N GLY A 370 -6.28 13.00 -8.75
CA GLY A 370 -6.82 12.70 -7.42
C GLY A 370 -5.83 12.90 -6.27
N ARG A 371 -6.08 12.20 -5.16
CA ARG A 371 -5.40 12.42 -3.87
C ARG A 371 -3.92 12.02 -3.85
N THR A 372 -3.47 11.24 -4.82
CA THR A 372 -2.07 10.80 -4.90
C THR A 372 -1.15 11.81 -5.55
N ASN A 373 -1.72 12.85 -6.19
CA ASN A 373 -1.01 13.98 -6.77
C ASN A 373 -0.68 15.02 -5.70
N PHE A 374 0.61 15.16 -5.37
CA PHE A 374 1.10 16.19 -4.45
C PHE A 374 1.50 17.50 -5.17
N GLY A 375 1.07 17.65 -6.42
CA GLY A 375 1.21 18.88 -7.18
C GLY A 375 2.66 19.18 -7.58
N LYS A 376 2.89 20.45 -7.89
CA LYS A 376 4.23 21.01 -8.12
C LYS A 376 5.19 20.78 -6.95
N GLU A 377 4.68 20.82 -5.72
CA GLU A 377 5.52 20.60 -4.54
C GLU A 377 5.93 19.14 -4.40
N GLY A 378 5.06 18.20 -4.79
CA GLY A 378 5.41 16.78 -4.94
C GLY A 378 6.56 16.58 -5.92
N ILE A 379 6.48 17.21 -7.11
CA ILE A 379 7.57 17.17 -8.09
C ILE A 379 8.87 17.72 -7.49
N LYS A 380 8.81 18.87 -6.80
CA LYS A 380 9.99 19.53 -6.24
C LYS A 380 10.61 18.77 -5.07
N GLN A 381 9.82 18.47 -4.04
CA GLN A 381 10.32 17.93 -2.77
C GLN A 381 10.49 16.42 -2.80
N LEU A 382 9.64 15.69 -3.51
CA LEU A 382 9.60 14.23 -3.44
C LEU A 382 10.41 13.59 -4.56
N PHE A 383 10.46 14.25 -5.73
CA PHE A 383 11.29 13.82 -6.86
C PHE A 383 12.59 14.63 -7.00
N LEU A 384 12.53 15.93 -7.37
CA LEU A 384 13.74 16.70 -7.75
C LEU A 384 14.77 16.81 -6.63
N ALA A 385 14.34 16.97 -5.37
CA ALA A 385 15.25 17.05 -4.22
C ALA A 385 15.96 15.73 -3.90
N ASN A 386 15.32 14.59 -4.21
CA ASN A 386 15.78 13.26 -3.79
C ASN A 386 16.45 12.47 -4.92
N HIS A 387 16.10 12.76 -6.18
CA HIS A 387 16.63 12.04 -7.33
C HIS A 387 18.14 12.22 -7.44
N ARG A 388 18.85 11.14 -7.78
CA ARG A 388 20.26 11.18 -8.16
C ARG A 388 20.40 10.54 -9.52
N CYS A 389 20.84 11.32 -10.50
CA CYS A 389 21.07 10.81 -11.85
C CYS A 389 22.06 9.64 -11.81
N ASN A 390 21.66 8.53 -12.43
CA ASN A 390 22.46 7.32 -12.54
C ASN A 390 22.95 7.12 -14.00
N ASP A 391 23.64 6.01 -14.26
CA ASP A 391 24.20 5.74 -15.59
C ASP A 391 23.13 5.52 -16.66
N ILE A 392 21.92 5.10 -16.29
CA ILE A 392 20.79 5.01 -17.21
C ILE A 392 20.31 6.42 -17.59
N CYS A 393 20.21 7.36 -16.64
CA CYS A 393 19.90 8.77 -16.94
C CYS A 393 20.91 9.36 -17.93
N LYS A 394 22.21 9.10 -17.72
CA LYS A 394 23.28 9.52 -18.64
C LYS A 394 23.16 8.87 -20.02
N LYS A 395 22.90 7.55 -20.07
CA LYS A 395 22.68 6.83 -21.34
C LYS A 395 21.51 7.42 -22.10
N LEU A 396 20.42 7.77 -21.43
CA LEU A 396 19.24 8.42 -22.00
C LEU A 396 19.50 9.87 -22.44
N LYS A 397 20.63 10.47 -22.04
CA LYS A 397 21.00 11.88 -22.27
C LYS A 397 20.04 12.86 -21.60
N LEU A 398 19.50 12.49 -20.44
CA LEU A 398 18.66 13.38 -19.65
C LEU A 398 19.49 14.52 -19.05
N ASN A 399 18.88 15.69 -18.90
CA ASN A 399 19.51 16.83 -18.23
C ASN A 399 19.86 16.45 -16.79
N ARG A 400 21.01 16.92 -16.33
CA ARG A 400 21.42 16.63 -14.96
C ARG A 400 20.52 17.40 -13.99
N ILE A 401 19.81 16.68 -13.13
CA ILE A 401 19.14 17.26 -11.96
C ILE A 401 20.23 17.53 -10.93
N ASN A 402 20.54 18.80 -10.70
CA ASN A 402 21.42 19.24 -9.62
C ASN A 402 20.54 19.52 -8.40
N ASN A 403 20.62 18.66 -7.39
CA ASN A 403 20.04 18.92 -6.08
C ASN A 403 20.82 20.13 -5.56
N GLY A 404 20.19 21.32 -5.52
CA GLY A 404 20.83 22.62 -5.33
C GLY A 404 21.65 22.78 -4.05
N LEU A 405 22.77 22.07 -3.93
CA LEU A 405 23.96 22.49 -3.24
C LEU A 405 24.71 23.36 -4.26
N SER A 406 24.32 24.63 -4.34
CA SER A 406 25.23 25.64 -4.85
C SER A 406 26.53 25.56 -4.05
N ALA A 407 27.66 25.77 -4.72
CA ALA A 407 28.99 25.78 -4.12
C ALA A 407 29.22 26.92 -3.09
N ASP A 408 28.17 27.64 -2.70
CA ASP A 408 28.23 28.81 -1.81
C ASP A 408 28.01 28.46 -0.32
N ASP A 409 27.55 27.25 0.02
CA ASP A 409 27.37 26.84 1.43
C ASP A 409 28.60 26.13 2.03
N ALA A 410 29.74 26.13 1.33
CA ALA A 410 31.02 25.59 1.83
C ALA A 410 31.91 26.65 2.49
N ALA A 411 31.41 27.88 2.70
CA ALA A 411 32.16 28.96 3.32
C ALA A 411 31.28 29.85 4.22
N VAL A 412 30.84 29.31 5.37
CA VAL A 412 30.60 30.08 6.61
C VAL A 412 31.02 29.24 7.81
#